data_AF-A0A9W8D0Z2-F1
#
_entry.id   AF-A0A9W8D0Z2-F1
#
_cell.length_a   1.000
_cell.length_b   1.000
_cell.length_c   1.000
_cell.angle_alpha   90.00
_cell.angle_beta   90.00
_cell.angle_gamma   90.00
#
_symmetry.space_group_name_H-M   'P 1'
#
loop_
_entity.id
_entity.type
_entity.pdbx_description
1 polymer ?
#
loop_
_entity_poly.entity_id
_entity_poly.type
_entity_poly.pdbx_seq_one_letter_code
_entity_poly.pdbx_strand_id
1 'polypeptide(L)'
;MSLNETGDGEGVEVIKNEPYDDENGKGQYTYKIYHLASRAPAPVRAVAPKEALELHEEAWNGYPSCKTVTTSPWMKGDFKMVTETMHLADRGDTENALNKPSDILAQREVVFLDVADESIVSKSSYKKEEDPRVYKSQKTGRGPLAADWADTCEPIMTCYKMVSVEFKWWGLQTAVEALIMSYTRKAMQLMHRQLFCDTDEWYGMTMDELRKLEDETTKNLLDKRHKQLENKTDFS
;
A
#
# COMPACT_ATOMS: atom_id res chain seq x y z
N MET A 1 -2.94 1.49 -8.58
CA MET A 1 -3.25 0.28 -7.76
C MET A 1 -4.72 0.17 -7.32
N SER A 2 -5.33 1.14 -6.63
CA SER A 2 -6.72 1.02 -6.12
C SER A 2 -7.76 0.65 -7.20
N LEU A 3 -7.57 1.14 -8.43
CA LEU A 3 -8.37 0.81 -9.62
C LEU A 3 -8.28 -0.65 -10.07
N ASN A 4 -7.11 -1.28 -9.92
CA ASN A 4 -6.89 -2.68 -10.28
C ASN A 4 -7.40 -3.62 -9.16
N GLU A 5 -7.49 -3.09 -7.93
CA GLU A 5 -7.93 -3.83 -6.76
C GLU A 5 -9.43 -3.74 -6.48
N THR A 6 -10.22 -3.10 -7.35
CA THR A 6 -11.67 -2.91 -7.14
C THR A 6 -12.49 -3.68 -8.18
N GLY A 7 -13.37 -4.56 -7.71
CA GLY A 7 -14.25 -5.43 -8.51
C GLY A 7 -15.02 -6.42 -7.64
N ASP A 8 -16.16 -6.91 -8.12
CA ASP A 8 -17.08 -7.85 -7.45
C ASP A 8 -17.76 -7.33 -6.16
N GLY A 9 -17.93 -6.02 -6.03
CA GLY A 9 -18.43 -5.39 -4.79
C GLY A 9 -17.35 -5.21 -3.72
N GLU A 10 -16.12 -5.61 -4.05
CA GLU A 10 -14.90 -5.51 -3.23
C GLU A 10 -13.95 -4.46 -3.78
N GLY A 11 -13.03 -4.00 -2.94
CA GLY A 11 -12.09 -2.93 -3.30
C GLY A 11 -12.02 -1.82 -2.26
N VAL A 12 -11.64 -0.64 -2.71
CA VAL A 12 -11.35 0.51 -1.85
C VAL A 12 -12.46 1.55 -1.94
N GLU A 13 -13.02 1.92 -0.81
CA GLU A 13 -13.92 3.06 -0.65
C GLU A 13 -13.18 4.21 0.02
N VAL A 14 -13.18 5.39 -0.60
CA VAL A 14 -12.60 6.60 0.00
C VAL A 14 -13.71 7.38 0.69
N ILE A 15 -13.68 7.43 2.01
CA ILE A 15 -14.69 8.09 2.84
C ILE A 15 -14.32 9.55 3.10
N LYS A 16 -13.04 9.82 3.38
CA LYS A 16 -12.50 11.16 3.55
C LYS A 16 -11.18 11.30 2.81
N ASN A 17 -10.98 12.48 2.23
CA ASN A 17 -9.71 12.95 1.69
C ASN A 17 -9.65 14.46 1.89
N GLU A 18 -9.08 14.90 3.00
CA GLU A 18 -9.11 16.31 3.43
C GLU A 18 -7.79 16.75 4.04
N PRO A 19 -7.40 18.03 3.91
CA PRO A 19 -6.23 18.53 4.61
C PRO A 19 -6.45 18.52 6.13
N TYR A 20 -5.40 18.26 6.90
CA TYR A 20 -5.39 18.46 8.36
C TYR A 20 -4.28 19.45 8.75
N ASP A 21 -4.53 20.20 9.80
CA ASP A 21 -3.59 21.10 10.47
C ASP A 21 -3.91 21.06 11.96
N ASP A 22 -3.18 20.22 12.69
CA ASP A 22 -3.41 19.95 14.11
C ASP A 22 -2.09 19.77 14.89
N GLU A 23 -2.19 19.36 16.15
CA GLU A 23 -1.03 19.15 17.04
C GLU A 23 -0.02 18.11 16.53
N ASN A 24 -0.43 17.23 15.62
CA ASN A 24 0.41 16.21 14.98
C ASN A 24 1.05 16.71 13.67
N GLY A 25 0.81 17.97 13.29
CA GLY A 25 1.40 18.64 12.14
C GLY A 25 0.36 18.99 11.07
N LYS A 26 0.85 19.18 9.84
CA LYS A 26 0.03 19.53 8.68
C LYS A 26 0.23 18.52 7.57
N GLY A 27 -0.85 18.21 6.85
CA GLY A 27 -0.78 17.24 5.76
C GLY A 27 -2.13 16.92 5.15
N GLN A 28 -2.23 15.73 4.56
CA GLN A 28 -3.46 15.18 4.01
C GLN A 28 -3.91 14.00 4.88
N TYR A 29 -5.16 14.04 5.34
CA TYR A 29 -5.81 12.94 6.02
C TYR A 29 -6.69 12.19 5.02
N THR A 30 -6.58 10.86 5.04
CA THR A 30 -7.50 10.00 4.29
C THR A 30 -8.08 8.94 5.19
N TYR A 31 -9.36 8.66 5.00
CA TYR A 31 -10.06 7.55 5.61
C TYR A 31 -10.65 6.67 4.52
N LYS A 32 -10.24 5.39 4.49
CA LYS A 32 -10.62 4.43 3.46
C LYS A 32 -11.14 3.14 4.10
N ILE A 33 -12.09 2.51 3.42
CA ILE A 33 -12.59 1.18 3.77
C ILE A 33 -12.17 0.21 2.68
N TYR A 34 -11.48 -0.86 3.08
CA TYR A 34 -11.07 -1.96 2.21
C TYR A 34 -12.00 -3.13 2.44
N HIS A 35 -12.68 -3.57 1.39
CA HIS A 35 -13.54 -4.75 1.42
C HIS A 35 -12.79 -5.91 0.77
N LEU A 36 -12.27 -6.84 1.59
CA LEU A 36 -11.31 -7.86 1.17
C LEU A 36 -11.87 -9.29 1.14
N ALA A 37 -13.19 -9.47 1.21
CA ALA A 37 -13.79 -10.78 1.51
C ALA A 37 -13.41 -11.92 0.53
N SER A 38 -13.25 -11.66 -0.76
CA SER A 38 -12.82 -12.63 -1.79
C SER A 38 -11.34 -12.48 -2.14
N ARG A 39 -10.75 -11.31 -1.90
CA ARG A 39 -9.32 -11.02 -2.14
C ARG A 39 -8.40 -11.48 -1.01
N ALA A 40 -8.95 -11.74 0.17
CA ALA A 40 -8.17 -12.27 1.27
C ALA A 40 -7.62 -13.68 0.96
N PRO A 41 -6.44 -14.05 1.50
CA PRO A 41 -5.85 -15.35 1.28
C PRO A 41 -6.81 -16.48 1.71
N ALA A 42 -6.83 -17.61 0.98
CA ALA A 42 -7.73 -18.72 1.29
C ALA A 42 -7.66 -19.20 2.76
N PRO A 43 -6.48 -19.29 3.41
CA PRO A 43 -6.42 -19.62 4.84
C PRO A 43 -7.13 -18.61 5.74
N VAL A 44 -7.06 -17.32 5.42
CA VAL A 44 -7.73 -16.25 6.18
C VAL A 44 -9.24 -16.34 5.97
N ARG A 45 -9.69 -16.52 4.73
CA ARG A 45 -11.12 -16.67 4.40
C ARG A 45 -11.77 -17.92 5.03
N ALA A 46 -10.98 -18.95 5.32
CA ALA A 46 -11.47 -20.16 5.96
C ALA A 46 -11.78 -19.99 7.46
N VAL A 47 -11.20 -18.98 8.12
CA VAL A 47 -11.30 -18.79 9.58
C VAL A 47 -11.93 -17.46 9.97
N ALA A 48 -11.86 -16.44 9.11
CA ALA A 48 -12.39 -15.11 9.38
C ALA A 48 -13.78 -14.93 8.74
N PRO A 49 -14.78 -14.43 9.49
CA PRO A 49 -16.06 -14.03 8.90
C PRO A 49 -15.85 -12.85 7.94
N LYS A 50 -16.78 -12.65 6.99
CA LYS A 50 -16.64 -11.60 5.96
C LYS A 50 -16.49 -10.21 6.56
N GLU A 51 -17.18 -9.96 7.66
CA GLU A 51 -17.17 -8.72 8.43
C GLU A 51 -15.79 -8.43 9.05
N ALA A 52 -15.01 -9.47 9.36
CA ALA A 52 -13.62 -9.30 9.82
C ALA A 52 -12.67 -8.90 8.68
N LEU A 53 -13.09 -9.05 7.43
CA LEU A 53 -12.31 -8.71 6.23
C LEU A 53 -12.66 -7.33 5.67
N GLU A 54 -13.47 -6.57 6.40
CA GLU A 54 -13.57 -5.13 6.21
C GLU A 54 -12.50 -4.44 7.07
N LEU A 55 -11.58 -3.74 6.42
CA LEU A 55 -10.50 -3.02 7.07
C LEU A 55 -10.67 -1.51 6.89
N HIS A 56 -10.57 -0.80 8.00
CA HIS A 56 -10.68 0.65 8.08
C HIS A 56 -9.27 1.22 8.17
N GLU A 57 -8.86 1.99 7.17
CA GLU A 57 -7.54 2.62 7.08
C GLU A 57 -7.67 4.13 7.25
N GLU A 58 -7.01 4.64 8.28
CA GLU A 58 -6.79 6.06 8.48
C GLU A 58 -5.32 6.37 8.21
N ALA A 59 -5.04 7.39 7.39
CA ALA A 59 -3.68 7.81 7.07
C ALA A 59 -3.51 9.32 7.23
N TRP A 60 -2.44 9.70 7.93
CA TRP A 60 -1.98 11.07 8.13
C TRP A 60 -0.68 11.26 7.34
N ASN A 61 -0.79 11.80 6.14
CA ASN A 61 0.33 12.04 5.24
C ASN A 61 0.86 13.46 5.42
N GLY A 62 1.91 13.62 6.23
CA GLY A 62 2.66 14.85 6.43
C GLY A 62 4.06 14.72 5.85
N TYR A 63 4.16 14.52 4.53
CA TYR A 63 5.43 14.26 3.83
C TYR A 63 6.56 15.18 4.35
N PRO A 64 7.74 14.62 4.68
CA PRO A 64 8.24 13.28 4.32
C PRO A 64 7.77 12.15 5.23
N SER A 65 7.01 12.45 6.28
CA SER A 65 6.49 11.44 7.21
C SER A 65 5.06 11.02 6.87
N CYS A 66 4.71 9.78 7.14
CA CYS A 66 3.32 9.33 7.04
C CYS A 66 3.04 8.26 8.09
N LYS A 67 1.85 8.33 8.70
CA LYS A 67 1.36 7.29 9.60
C LYS A 67 0.04 6.75 9.06
N THR A 68 -0.06 5.44 8.97
CA THR A 68 -1.27 4.74 8.58
C THR A 68 -1.66 3.77 9.69
N VAL A 69 -2.92 3.79 10.08
CA VAL A 69 -3.52 2.88 11.06
C VAL A 69 -4.64 2.12 10.38
N THR A 70 -4.53 0.80 10.35
CA THR A 70 -5.54 -0.10 9.82
C THR A 70 -6.16 -0.90 10.95
N THR A 71 -7.48 -0.92 11.02
CA THR A 71 -8.27 -1.64 12.04
C THR A 71 -9.39 -2.44 11.38
N SER A 72 -10.04 -3.32 12.13
CA SER A 72 -11.26 -3.99 11.68
C SER A 72 -12.38 -3.71 12.69
N PRO A 73 -13.50 -3.11 12.29
CA PRO A 73 -14.62 -2.83 13.20
C PRO A 73 -15.14 -4.09 13.90
N TRP A 74 -15.11 -5.22 13.20
CA TRP A 74 -15.57 -6.50 13.74
C TRP A 74 -14.61 -7.04 14.81
N MET A 75 -13.29 -6.99 14.55
CA MET A 75 -12.27 -7.46 15.49
C MET A 75 -12.00 -6.46 16.63
N LYS A 76 -12.47 -5.21 16.52
CA LYS A 76 -12.29 -4.16 17.54
C LYS A 76 -10.80 -4.03 17.90
N GLY A 77 -10.46 -4.20 19.18
CA GLY A 77 -9.10 -4.11 19.69
C GLY A 77 -8.23 -5.35 19.45
N ASP A 78 -8.77 -6.37 18.81
CA ASP A 78 -8.06 -7.63 18.52
C ASP A 78 -7.33 -7.59 17.18
N PHE A 79 -7.50 -6.55 16.36
CA PHE A 79 -6.69 -6.33 15.18
C PHE A 79 -6.27 -4.87 15.02
N LYS A 80 -4.97 -4.66 14.86
CA LYS A 80 -4.40 -3.36 14.52
C LYS A 80 -3.13 -3.53 13.72
N MET A 81 -3.05 -2.87 12.57
CA MET A 81 -1.81 -2.71 11.82
C MET A 81 -1.44 -1.23 11.82
N VAL A 82 -0.19 -0.90 12.15
CA VAL A 82 0.33 0.47 12.07
C VAL A 82 1.54 0.46 11.15
N THR A 83 1.49 1.31 10.13
CA THR A 83 2.62 1.58 9.24
C THR A 83 3.08 3.02 9.45
N GLU A 84 4.33 3.19 9.85
CA GLU A 84 4.97 4.50 9.94
C GLU A 84 6.06 4.60 8.89
N THR A 85 6.07 5.70 8.15
CA THR A 85 6.93 5.90 6.99
C THR A 85 7.76 7.17 7.12
N MET A 86 9.03 7.08 6.72
CA MET A 86 9.91 8.23 6.49
C MET A 86 10.53 8.12 5.09
N HIS A 87 10.52 9.23 4.34
CA HIS A 87 11.14 9.33 3.02
C HIS A 87 12.44 10.12 3.14
N LEU A 88 13.60 9.50 2.85
CA LEU A 88 14.91 10.14 2.90
C LEU A 88 15.60 10.07 1.53
N ALA A 89 16.42 11.08 1.22
CA ALA A 89 17.25 11.11 0.02
C ALA A 89 18.58 10.36 0.27
N ASP A 90 18.48 9.06 0.54
CA ASP A 90 19.61 8.14 0.76
C ASP A 90 19.35 6.78 0.07
N ARG A 91 20.27 5.81 0.23
CA ARG A 91 20.22 4.48 -0.39
C ARG A 91 19.82 3.37 0.60
N GLY A 92 19.19 3.72 1.73
CA GLY A 92 18.81 2.74 2.77
C GLY A 92 19.79 2.64 3.93
N ASP A 93 20.71 3.59 4.03
CA ASP A 93 21.86 3.59 4.93
C ASP A 93 21.47 4.04 6.36
N THR A 94 20.33 4.71 6.52
CA THR A 94 19.89 5.27 7.80
C THR A 94 19.25 4.19 8.69
N GLU A 95 19.99 3.72 9.69
CA GLU A 95 19.59 2.59 10.55
C GLU A 95 18.27 2.81 11.33
N ASN A 96 17.98 4.04 11.79
CA ASN A 96 16.78 4.37 12.58
C ASN A 96 16.08 5.63 12.07
N ALA A 97 15.70 5.64 10.80
CA ALA A 97 15.05 6.79 10.14
C ALA A 97 13.74 7.26 10.83
N LEU A 98 13.08 6.38 11.60
CA LEU A 98 11.82 6.65 12.30
C LEU A 98 12.01 6.98 13.79
N ASN A 99 13.26 7.11 14.25
CA ASN A 99 13.63 7.44 15.63
C ASN A 99 12.89 6.59 16.68
N LYS A 100 12.89 5.27 16.48
CA LYS A 100 12.17 4.33 17.35
C LYS A 100 13.00 3.96 18.58
N PRO A 101 12.35 3.70 19.73
CA PRO A 101 13.01 3.19 20.94
C PRO A 101 13.78 1.87 20.70
N SER A 102 14.86 1.67 21.44
CA SER A 102 15.79 0.54 21.23
C SER A 102 15.14 -0.83 21.47
N ASP A 103 14.16 -0.93 22.37
CA ASP A 103 13.38 -2.13 22.63
C ASP A 103 12.49 -2.53 21.44
N ILE A 104 11.93 -1.54 20.73
CA ILE A 104 11.21 -1.78 19.47
C ILE A 104 12.19 -2.18 18.37
N LEU A 105 13.34 -1.51 18.28
CA LEU A 105 14.37 -1.84 17.29
C LEU A 105 14.92 -3.25 17.46
N ALA A 106 15.07 -3.73 18.69
CA ALA A 106 15.59 -5.06 18.98
C ALA A 106 14.64 -6.20 18.52
N GLN A 107 13.35 -5.90 18.35
CA GLN A 107 12.33 -6.87 17.91
C GLN A 107 12.13 -6.88 16.39
N ARG A 108 12.70 -5.91 15.66
CA ARG A 108 12.41 -5.71 14.24
C ARG A 108 13.17 -6.70 13.36
N GLU A 109 12.57 -7.03 12.23
CA GLU A 109 13.24 -7.60 11.06
C GLU A 109 13.43 -6.48 10.04
N VAL A 110 14.66 -6.28 9.55
CA VAL A 110 14.94 -5.34 8.46
C VAL A 110 14.96 -6.09 7.14
N VAL A 111 14.13 -5.66 6.18
CA VAL A 111 14.01 -6.27 4.86
C VAL A 111 14.15 -5.18 3.80
N PHE A 112 15.03 -5.42 2.82
CA PHE A 112 15.18 -4.56 1.65
C PHE A 112 14.27 -5.08 0.54
N LEU A 113 13.41 -4.20 0.01
CA LEU A 113 12.50 -4.55 -1.08
C LEU A 113 13.06 -3.99 -2.39
N ASP A 114 13.61 -4.88 -3.22
CA ASP A 114 14.12 -4.51 -4.54
C ASP A 114 12.98 -4.46 -5.57
N VAL A 115 12.68 -3.27 -6.10
CA VAL A 115 11.65 -3.14 -7.14
C VAL A 115 12.02 -3.88 -8.43
N ALA A 116 13.29 -4.18 -8.71
CA ALA A 116 13.69 -4.94 -9.89
C ALA A 116 13.54 -6.47 -9.71
N ASP A 117 13.34 -6.98 -8.50
CA ASP A 117 13.25 -8.43 -8.24
C ASP A 117 12.08 -9.09 -8.98
N GLU A 118 12.38 -10.06 -9.85
CA GLU A 118 11.39 -10.83 -10.62
C GLU A 118 10.64 -11.85 -9.80
N SER A 119 11.24 -12.37 -8.72
CA SER A 119 10.73 -13.53 -7.99
C SER A 119 9.34 -13.27 -7.39
N ILE A 120 8.99 -11.99 -7.21
CA ILE A 120 7.74 -11.53 -6.63
C ILE A 120 6.57 -11.49 -7.63
N VAL A 121 6.85 -11.58 -8.93
CA VAL A 121 5.85 -11.60 -10.01
C VAL A 121 5.70 -13.02 -10.56
N SER A 122 4.50 -13.56 -10.50
CA SER A 122 4.24 -14.88 -11.10
C SER A 122 4.23 -14.79 -12.62
N LYS A 123 4.64 -15.86 -13.32
CA LYS A 123 4.61 -15.91 -14.79
C LYS A 123 3.22 -15.60 -15.37
N SER A 124 2.16 -16.05 -14.71
CA SER A 124 0.77 -15.81 -15.13
C SER A 124 0.28 -14.38 -14.88
N SER A 125 0.91 -13.64 -13.98
CA SER A 125 0.56 -12.25 -13.66
C SER A 125 1.55 -11.23 -14.23
N TYR A 126 2.55 -11.69 -15.00
CA TYR A 126 3.57 -10.82 -15.55
C TYR A 126 2.98 -9.90 -16.62
N LYS A 127 3.28 -8.61 -16.51
CA LYS A 127 2.96 -7.58 -17.49
C LYS A 127 4.24 -6.82 -17.82
N LYS A 128 4.54 -6.69 -19.11
CA LYS A 128 5.78 -6.04 -19.58
C LYS A 128 5.79 -4.56 -19.22
N GLU A 129 4.62 -3.93 -19.27
CA GLU A 129 4.37 -2.54 -18.92
C GLU A 129 4.59 -2.24 -17.43
N GLU A 130 4.51 -3.24 -16.55
CA GLU A 130 4.73 -3.12 -15.09
C GLU A 130 6.12 -3.66 -14.67
N ASP A 131 7.04 -3.88 -15.63
CA ASP A 131 8.39 -4.37 -15.35
C ASP A 131 9.47 -3.27 -15.45
N PRO A 132 10.03 -2.81 -14.33
CA PRO A 132 10.98 -1.69 -14.31
C PRO A 132 12.31 -2.01 -15.01
N ARG A 133 12.62 -3.28 -15.25
CA ARG A 133 13.86 -3.71 -15.93
C ARG A 133 13.79 -3.62 -17.45
N VAL A 134 12.60 -3.40 -18.00
CA VAL A 134 12.40 -3.16 -19.42
C VAL A 134 11.72 -1.81 -19.70
N TYR A 135 11.10 -1.21 -18.68
CA TYR A 135 10.52 0.12 -18.76
C TYR A 135 11.59 1.21 -18.87
N LYS A 136 11.37 2.17 -19.77
CA LYS A 136 12.16 3.39 -19.86
C LYS A 136 11.24 4.58 -20.05
N SER A 137 11.29 5.52 -19.11
CA SER A 137 10.49 6.74 -19.14
C SER A 137 10.90 7.62 -20.33
N GLN A 138 9.91 8.06 -21.11
CA GLN A 138 10.10 9.00 -22.21
C GLN A 138 10.24 10.44 -21.71
N LYS A 139 9.61 10.80 -20.58
CA LYS A 139 9.69 12.15 -20.00
C LYS A 139 11.02 12.41 -19.28
N THR A 140 11.58 11.39 -18.62
CA THR A 140 12.75 11.56 -17.75
C THR A 140 14.01 10.84 -18.25
N GLY A 141 13.85 9.88 -19.17
CA GLY A 141 14.94 9.02 -19.64
C GLY A 141 15.37 7.94 -18.63
N ARG A 142 14.76 7.89 -17.44
CA ARG A 142 15.08 6.90 -16.38
C ARG A 142 14.66 5.49 -16.79
N GLY A 143 15.42 4.52 -16.29
CA GLY A 143 15.28 3.12 -16.64
C GLY A 143 15.89 2.78 -18.01
N PRO A 144 15.96 1.48 -18.34
CA PRO A 144 15.53 0.35 -17.52
C PRO A 144 16.44 0.09 -16.32
N LEU A 145 15.89 -0.46 -15.23
CA LEU A 145 16.66 -0.78 -14.03
C LEU A 145 17.52 -2.03 -14.27
N ALA A 146 18.84 -1.85 -14.25
CA ALA A 146 19.82 -2.92 -14.29
C ALA A 146 19.94 -3.64 -12.93
N ALA A 147 20.70 -4.73 -12.85
CA ALA A 147 20.87 -5.48 -11.60
C ALA A 147 21.52 -4.65 -10.47
N ASP A 148 22.35 -3.66 -10.82
CA ASP A 148 23.05 -2.73 -9.94
C ASP A 148 22.35 -1.35 -9.86
N TRP A 149 21.06 -1.27 -10.20
CA TRP A 149 20.34 0.01 -10.23
C TRP A 149 20.35 0.74 -8.88
N ALA A 150 20.31 -0.02 -7.78
CA ALA A 150 20.29 0.49 -6.42
C ALA A 150 21.58 1.25 -6.05
N ASP A 151 22.68 1.02 -6.77
CA ASP A 151 23.98 1.71 -6.58
C ASP A 151 24.25 2.77 -7.65
N THR A 152 23.62 2.65 -8.82
CA THR A 152 23.98 3.44 -10.03
C THR A 152 22.95 4.47 -10.43
N CYS A 153 21.68 4.32 -10.03
CA CYS A 153 20.61 5.24 -10.42
C CYS A 153 20.68 6.56 -9.64
N GLU A 154 20.34 7.64 -10.35
CA GLU A 154 20.15 8.98 -9.82
C GLU A 154 18.96 9.67 -10.52
N PRO A 155 18.14 10.47 -9.81
CA PRO A 155 18.12 10.61 -8.36
C PRO A 155 17.60 9.32 -7.68
N ILE A 156 18.02 9.11 -6.43
CA ILE A 156 17.56 8.01 -5.58
C ILE A 156 16.99 8.52 -4.25
N MET A 157 16.07 7.75 -3.68
CA MET A 157 15.51 7.97 -2.35
C MET A 157 15.13 6.62 -1.74
N THR A 158 15.01 6.57 -0.41
CA THR A 158 14.54 5.39 0.30
C THR A 158 13.30 5.68 1.15
N CYS A 159 12.31 4.81 1.02
CA CYS A 159 11.10 4.82 1.83
C CYS A 159 11.25 3.82 2.99
N TYR A 160 11.56 4.31 4.18
CA TYR A 160 11.66 3.50 5.39
C TYR A 160 10.27 3.27 5.97
N LYS A 161 9.78 2.03 5.92
CA LYS A 161 8.46 1.65 6.44
C LYS A 161 8.59 0.70 7.63
N MET A 162 8.28 1.17 8.84
CA MET A 162 8.10 0.31 10.01
C MET A 162 6.65 -0.15 10.05
N VAL A 163 6.44 -1.45 9.90
CA VAL A 163 5.12 -2.07 9.98
C VAL A 163 5.03 -2.86 11.27
N SER A 164 3.95 -2.64 12.02
CA SER A 164 3.58 -3.45 13.18
C SER A 164 2.18 -4.02 12.96
N VAL A 165 1.99 -5.28 13.34
CA VAL A 165 0.71 -5.98 13.24
C VAL A 165 0.44 -6.62 14.58
N GLU A 166 -0.74 -6.37 15.12
CA GLU A 166 -1.29 -7.04 16.28
C GLU A 166 -2.55 -7.77 15.83
N PHE A 167 -2.60 -9.09 16.04
CA PHE A 167 -3.77 -9.90 15.76
C PHE A 167 -4.03 -10.91 16.89
N LYS A 168 -4.99 -10.61 17.76
CA LYS A 168 -5.32 -11.39 18.96
C LYS A 168 -6.41 -12.40 18.66
N TRP A 169 -6.01 -13.55 18.13
CA TRP A 169 -6.91 -14.69 17.96
C TRP A 169 -6.26 -15.97 18.48
N TRP A 170 -6.95 -16.62 19.42
CA TRP A 170 -6.44 -17.83 20.07
C TRP A 170 -6.09 -18.93 19.05
N GLY A 171 -4.83 -19.36 19.07
CA GLY A 171 -4.31 -20.42 18.19
C GLY A 171 -3.92 -19.97 16.77
N LEU A 172 -4.21 -18.73 16.37
CA LEU A 172 -3.95 -18.24 15.01
C LEU A 172 -3.03 -17.02 14.94
N GLN A 173 -2.73 -16.37 16.08
CA GLN A 173 -1.96 -15.13 16.15
C GLN A 173 -0.71 -15.10 15.28
N THR A 174 0.31 -15.90 15.62
CA THR A 174 1.62 -15.86 14.95
C THR A 174 1.52 -16.19 13.46
N ALA A 175 0.67 -17.16 13.08
CA ALA A 175 0.53 -17.57 11.69
C ALA A 175 -0.12 -16.47 10.83
N VAL A 176 -1.15 -15.80 11.36
CA VAL A 176 -1.85 -14.72 10.66
C VAL A 176 -1.01 -13.45 10.61
N GLU A 177 -0.32 -13.07 11.69
CA GLU A 177 0.60 -11.92 11.69
C GLU A 177 1.72 -12.09 10.66
N ALA A 178 2.34 -13.28 10.60
CA ALA A 178 3.36 -13.60 9.60
C ALA A 178 2.80 -13.55 8.16
N LEU A 179 1.58 -14.06 7.97
CA LEU A 179 0.90 -14.00 6.67
C LEU A 179 0.65 -12.56 6.23
N ILE A 180 0.07 -11.73 7.11
CA ILE A 180 -0.18 -10.31 6.84
C ILE A 180 1.13 -9.61 6.47
N MET A 181 2.20 -9.81 7.24
CA MET A 181 3.51 -9.23 6.95
C MET A 181 4.04 -9.66 5.57
N SER A 182 3.91 -10.94 5.20
CA SER A 182 4.32 -11.43 3.87
C SER A 182 3.52 -10.76 2.75
N TYR A 183 2.21 -10.60 2.91
CA TYR A 183 1.35 -9.93 1.93
C TYR A 183 1.67 -8.43 1.84
N THR A 184 1.88 -7.76 2.96
CA THR A 184 2.24 -6.35 3.03
C THR A 184 3.55 -6.08 2.30
N ARG A 185 4.60 -6.89 2.52
CA ARG A 185 5.88 -6.77 1.79
C ARG A 185 5.67 -6.88 0.28
N LYS A 186 4.96 -7.93 -0.16
CA LYS A 186 4.68 -8.16 -1.58
C LYS A 186 3.86 -7.02 -2.20
N ALA A 187 2.82 -6.56 -1.52
CA ALA A 187 1.97 -5.46 -1.98
C ALA A 187 2.77 -4.16 -2.12
N MET A 188 3.59 -3.82 -1.12
CA MET A 188 4.47 -2.66 -1.19
C MET A 188 5.44 -2.74 -2.37
N GLN A 189 6.08 -3.88 -2.59
CA GLN A 189 7.04 -4.05 -3.68
C GLN A 189 6.37 -3.95 -5.06
N LEU A 190 5.22 -4.61 -5.26
CA LEU A 190 4.42 -4.48 -6.48
C LEU A 190 3.94 -3.04 -6.71
N MET A 191 3.59 -2.32 -5.65
CA MET A 191 3.16 -0.92 -5.73
C MET A 191 4.28 -0.01 -6.20
N HIS A 192 5.49 -0.15 -5.65
CA HIS A 192 6.62 0.69 -6.06
C HIS A 192 7.12 0.32 -7.47
N ARG A 193 7.01 -0.95 -7.87
CA ARG A 193 7.22 -1.38 -9.27
C ARG A 193 6.31 -0.63 -10.22
N GLN A 194 5.01 -0.68 -9.94
CA GLN A 194 4.02 0.04 -10.75
C GLN A 194 4.29 1.56 -10.73
N LEU A 195 4.56 2.14 -9.55
CA LEU A 195 4.85 3.57 -9.43
C LEU A 195 6.02 4.02 -10.31
N PHE A 196 7.08 3.20 -10.40
CA PHE A 196 8.21 3.47 -11.29
C PHE A 196 7.81 3.39 -12.77
N CYS A 197 7.09 2.35 -13.17
CA CYS A 197 6.65 2.19 -14.56
C CYS A 197 5.59 3.23 -14.98
N ASP A 198 4.85 3.79 -14.03
CA ASP A 198 3.89 4.86 -14.26
C ASP A 198 4.55 6.26 -14.24
N THR A 199 5.88 6.35 -14.23
CA THR A 199 6.62 7.65 -14.18
C THR A 199 6.10 8.64 -15.22
N ASP A 200 5.90 8.19 -16.46
CA ASP A 200 5.43 9.08 -17.53
C ASP A 200 4.00 9.57 -17.32
N GLU A 201 3.19 8.90 -16.49
CA GLU A 201 1.82 9.32 -16.19
C GLU A 201 1.82 10.47 -15.18
N TRP A 202 2.56 10.35 -14.08
CA TRP A 202 2.53 11.34 -12.99
C TRP A 202 3.63 12.39 -13.05
N TYR A 203 4.75 12.13 -13.73
CA TYR A 203 5.88 13.06 -13.77
C TYR A 203 5.51 14.38 -14.46
N GLY A 204 5.75 15.48 -13.75
CA GLY A 204 5.42 16.84 -14.17
C GLY A 204 4.05 17.33 -13.75
N MET A 205 3.20 16.50 -13.12
CA MET A 205 1.93 16.95 -12.56
C MET A 205 2.13 17.85 -11.35
N THR A 206 1.31 18.88 -11.25
CA THR A 206 1.15 19.69 -10.04
C THR A 206 0.35 18.94 -8.98
N MET A 207 0.47 19.34 -7.72
CA MET A 207 -0.36 18.78 -6.64
C MET A 207 -1.86 18.95 -6.88
N ASP A 208 -2.27 20.03 -7.55
CA ASP A 208 -3.67 20.27 -7.88
C ASP A 208 -4.18 19.31 -8.98
N GLU A 209 -3.34 19.00 -9.97
CA GLU A 209 -3.64 17.98 -10.99
C GLU A 209 -3.70 16.58 -10.38
N LEU A 210 -2.78 16.24 -9.48
CA LEU A 210 -2.79 14.97 -8.74
C LEU A 210 -4.08 14.82 -7.93
N ARG A 211 -4.50 15.87 -7.21
CA ARG A 211 -5.76 15.86 -6.45
C ARG A 211 -6.98 15.65 -7.34
N LYS A 212 -7.05 16.33 -8.50
CA LYS A 212 -8.13 16.11 -9.47
C LYS A 212 -8.16 14.68 -9.99
N LEU A 213 -6.98 14.12 -10.29
CA LEU A 213 -6.84 12.73 -10.73
C LEU A 213 -7.31 11.75 -9.64
N GLU A 214 -6.96 12.00 -8.37
CA GLU A 214 -7.42 11.23 -7.22
C GLU A 214 -8.94 11.30 -7.05
N ASP A 215 -9.55 12.48 -7.21
CA ASP A 215 -11.00 12.68 -7.10
C ASP A 215 -11.75 11.95 -8.23
N GLU A 216 -11.28 12.07 -9.47
CA GLU A 216 -11.85 11.35 -10.62
C GLU A 216 -11.71 9.83 -10.45
N THR A 217 -10.54 9.39 -9.99
CA THR A 217 -10.29 7.97 -9.68
C THR A 217 -11.24 7.46 -8.60
N THR A 218 -11.43 8.24 -7.54
CA THR A 218 -12.33 7.90 -6.43
C THR A 218 -13.78 7.75 -6.91
N LYS A 219 -14.27 8.69 -7.72
CA LYS A 219 -15.61 8.60 -8.32
C LYS A 219 -15.77 7.36 -9.20
N ASN A 220 -14.79 7.10 -10.06
CA ASN A 220 -14.79 5.93 -10.93
C ASN A 220 -14.78 4.61 -10.16
N LEU A 221 -14.08 4.55 -9.02
CA LEU A 221 -14.05 3.39 -8.12
C LEU A 221 -15.42 3.13 -7.49
N LEU A 222 -16.05 4.18 -6.98
CA LEU A 222 -17.39 4.11 -6.38
C LEU A 222 -18.44 3.67 -7.43
N ASP A 223 -18.43 4.28 -8.61
CA ASP A 223 -19.37 3.94 -9.68
C ASP A 223 -19.21 2.49 -10.15
N LYS A 224 -17.98 2.00 -10.31
CA LYS A 224 -17.71 0.60 -10.66
C LYS A 224 -18.26 -0.34 -9.60
N ARG A 225 -18.08 -0.01 -8.32
CA ARG A 225 -18.55 -0.83 -7.21
C ARG A 225 -20.08 -0.84 -7.13
N HIS A 226 -20.73 0.31 -7.22
CA HIS A 226 -22.20 0.43 -7.19
C HIS A 226 -22.87 -0.34 -8.32
N LYS A 227 -22.45 -0.12 -9.57
CA LYS A 227 -23.02 -0.83 -10.73
C LYS A 227 -22.94 -2.35 -10.60
N GLN A 228 -21.88 -2.86 -9.96
CA GLN A 228 -21.71 -4.29 -9.76
C GLN A 228 -22.54 -4.84 -8.59
N LEU A 229 -22.78 -4.04 -7.54
CA LEU A 229 -23.69 -4.42 -6.46
C LEU A 229 -25.13 -4.47 -6.95
N GLU A 230 -25.57 -3.48 -7.73
CA GLU A 230 -26.91 -3.44 -8.36
C GLU A 230 -27.14 -4.69 -9.24
N ASN A 231 -26.17 -5.05 -10.08
CA ASN A 231 -26.21 -6.26 -10.90
C ASN A 231 -26.19 -7.57 -10.08
N LYS A 232 -25.83 -7.57 -8.80
CA LYS A 232 -25.90 -8.79 -7.96
C LYS A 232 -27.26 -8.93 -7.28
N THR A 233 -27.91 -7.82 -6.93
CA THR A 233 -29.26 -7.80 -6.35
C THR A 233 -30.36 -8.16 -7.34
N ASP A 234 -30.17 -7.92 -8.64
CA ASP A 234 -31.16 -8.27 -9.68
C ASP A 234 -31.20 -9.77 -10.03
N PHE A 235 -30.26 -10.58 -9.51
CA PHE A 235 -30.15 -12.02 -9.76
C PHE A 235 -30.23 -12.89 -8.49
N SER A 236 -30.62 -12.31 -7.36
CA SER A 236 -30.87 -13.01 -6.08
C SER A 236 -32.35 -13.01 -5.73
#